data_AF-A0A662LT70-F1
#
_entry.id   AF-A0A662LT70-F1
#
_cell.length_a   1.000
_cell.length_b   1.000
_cell.length_c   1.000
_cell.angle_alpha   90.00
_cell.angle_beta   90.00
_cell.angle_gamma   90.00
#
_symmetry.space_group_name_H-M   'P 1'
#
loop_
_entity.id
_entity.type
_entity.pdbx_description
1 polymer ?
#
loop_
_entity_poly.entity_id
_entity_poly.type
_entity_poly.pdbx_seq_one_letter_code
_entity_poly.pdbx_strand_id
1 'polypeptide(L)' 'MNEIKIPALECKRCNHNWKPDSPFLPKVCPKCNSSKWDKERGLFNKLREKKEKEEYERAGDLSELDYDLRKREKDEE' A
#
# COMPACT_ATOMS: atom_id res chain seq x y z
N MET A 1 -15.22 33.48 -24.66
CA MET A 1 -15.48 32.03 -24.73
C MET A 1 -14.71 31.40 -23.59
N ASN A 2 -15.38 30.80 -22.61
CA ASN A 2 -14.70 30.18 -21.48
C ASN A 2 -14.28 28.76 -21.88
N GLU A 3 -12.99 28.54 -22.08
CA GLU A 3 -12.43 27.23 -22.37
C GLU A 3 -12.36 26.43 -21.05
N ILE A 4 -13.25 25.44 -20.89
CA ILE A 4 -13.20 24.50 -19.77
C ILE A 4 -12.21 23.40 -20.15
N LYS A 5 -10.99 23.46 -19.59
CA LYS A 5 -10.00 22.40 -19.75
C LYS A 5 -10.35 21.23 -18.83
N ILE A 6 -10.80 20.12 -19.40
CA ILE A 6 -11.11 18.90 -18.65
C ILE A 6 -9.85 18.02 -18.59
N PRO A 7 -9.32 17.68 -17.39
CA PRO A 7 -8.15 16.82 -17.27
C PRO A 7 -8.46 15.38 -17.70
N ALA A 8 -7.48 14.72 -18.32
CA ALA A 8 -7.56 13.29 -18.59
C ALA A 8 -7.54 12.51 -17.26
N LEU A 9 -8.41 11.50 -17.16
CA LEU A 9 -8.50 10.60 -16.01
C LEU A 9 -7.78 9.29 -16.32
N GLU A 10 -7.23 8.69 -15.27
CA GLU A 10 -6.54 7.40 -15.32
C GLU A 10 -7.11 6.47 -14.26
N CYS A 11 -7.45 5.24 -14.64
CA CYS A 11 -7.86 4.22 -13.70
C CYS A 11 -6.64 3.51 -13.11
N LYS A 12 -6.43 3.66 -11.80
CA LYS A 12 -5.41 2.97 -10.99
C LYS A 12 -5.63 1.46 -10.79
N ARG A 13 -6.64 0.88 -11.46
CA ARG A 13 -6.95 -0.57 -11.42
C ARG A 13 -6.59 -1.29 -12.71
N CYS A 14 -6.90 -0.69 -13.86
CA CYS A 14 -6.69 -1.29 -15.19
C CYS A 14 -5.80 -0.44 -16.10
N ASN A 15 -5.27 0.66 -15.59
CA ASN A 15 -4.40 1.62 -16.28
C ASN A 15 -5.03 2.19 -17.56
N HIS A 16 -6.35 2.29 -17.59
CA HIS A 16 -7.06 2.93 -18.70
C HIS A 16 -7.08 4.43 -18.53
N ASN A 17 -6.77 5.16 -19.59
CA ASN A 17 -6.82 6.62 -19.64
C ASN A 17 -8.02 7.04 -20.50
N TRP A 18 -8.82 8.00 -20.02
CA TRP A 18 -9.92 8.57 -20.79
C TRP A 18 -10.10 10.06 -20.50
N LYS A 19 -10.68 10.79 -21.44
CA LYS A 19 -11.07 12.18 -21.26
C LYS A 19 -12.59 12.22 -21.04
N PRO A 20 -13.07 12.68 -19.87
CA PRO A 20 -14.51 12.80 -19.66
C PRO A 20 -15.06 14.00 -20.45
N ASP A 21 -16.24 13.85 -21.03
CA ASP A 21 -16.94 14.94 -21.74
C ASP A 21 -17.58 15.97 -20.78
N SER A 22 -17.64 15.63 -19.50
CA SER A 22 -18.28 16.42 -18.46
C SER A 22 -17.26 16.84 -17.39
N PRO A 23 -17.40 18.02 -16.77
CA PRO A 23 -16.58 18.41 -15.63
C PRO A 23 -16.81 17.53 -14.38
N PHE A 24 -17.84 16.68 -14.38
CA PHE A 24 -18.10 15.76 -13.27
C PHE A 24 -17.20 14.52 -13.32
N LEU A 25 -16.71 14.12 -12.14
CA LEU A 25 -15.93 12.90 -11.99
C LEU A 25 -16.82 11.67 -12.24
N PRO A 26 -16.37 10.68 -13.04
CA PRO A 26 -17.13 9.47 -13.30
C PRO A 26 -17.23 8.62 -12.03
N LYS A 27 -18.38 7.98 -11.82
CA LYS A 27 -18.57 7.04 -10.70
C LYS A 27 -17.86 5.70 -10.91
N VAL A 28 -17.57 5.34 -12.16
CA VAL A 28 -17.01 4.04 -12.56
C VAL A 28 -16.00 4.20 -13.69
N CYS A 29 -14.99 3.33 -13.75
CA CYS A 29 -14.11 3.24 -14.91
C CYS A 29 -14.88 2.70 -16.13
N PRO A 30 -14.81 3.33 -17.31
CA PRO A 30 -15.51 2.85 -18.52
C PRO A 30 -14.95 1.54 -19.09
N LYS A 31 -13.72 1.15 -18.74
CA LYS A 31 -13.08 -0.08 -19.24
C LYS A 31 -13.31 -1.29 -18.33
N CYS A 32 -13.19 -1.12 -17.01
CA CYS A 32 -13.24 -2.24 -16.06
C CYS A 32 -14.45 -2.20 -15.12
N ASN A 33 -15.33 -1.20 -15.26
CA ASN A 33 -16.51 -0.97 -14.43
C ASN A 33 -16.21 -0.86 -12.92
N SER A 34 -14.96 -0.64 -12.53
CA SER A 34 -14.58 -0.46 -11.14
C SER A 34 -15.09 0.90 -10.64
N SER A 35 -15.86 0.90 -9.56
CA SER A 35 -16.27 2.12 -8.84
C SER A 35 -15.11 2.78 -8.09
N LYS A 36 -14.05 2.02 -7.81
CA LYS A 36 -12.82 2.49 -7.14
C LYS A 36 -11.70 2.66 -8.15
N TRP A 37 -12.00 3.33 -9.25
CA TRP A 37 -11.06 3.49 -10.37
C TRP A 37 -9.90 4.43 -10.04
N ASP A 38 -10.12 5.36 -9.12
CA ASP A 38 -9.18 6.36 -8.59
C ASP A 38 -8.22 5.78 -7.54
N LYS A 39 -8.48 4.56 -7.05
CA LYS A 39 -7.73 3.94 -5.95
C LYS A 39 -6.87 2.80 -6.47
N GLU A 40 -5.58 2.82 -6.16
CA GLU A 40 -4.68 1.70 -6.42
C GLU A 40 -5.13 0.42 -5.69
N ARG A 41 -4.86 -0.75 -6.27
CA ARG A 41 -4.94 -2.00 -5.53
C ARG A 41 -3.67 -2.10 -4.67
N GLY A 42 -3.80 -2.02 -3.35
CA GLY A 42 -2.79 -2.64 -2.47
C GLY A 42 -1.85 -1.74 -1.66
N LEU A 43 -2.23 -0.50 -1.31
CA LEU A 43 -1.51 0.17 -0.20
C LEU A 43 -1.65 -0.59 1.12
N PHE A 44 -2.72 -1.35 1.31
CA PHE A 44 -2.92 -2.16 2.51
C PHE A 44 -1.85 -3.25 2.70
N ASN A 45 -1.44 -3.93 1.63
CA ASN A 45 -0.42 -4.98 1.76
C ASN A 45 0.94 -4.37 2.10
N LYS A 46 1.36 -3.31 1.40
CA LYS A 46 2.63 -2.61 1.68
C LYS A 46 2.68 -2.01 3.08
N LEU A 47 1.58 -1.42 3.56
CA LEU A 47 1.51 -0.87 4.93
C LEU A 47 1.53 -1.96 5.99
N ARG A 48 0.90 -3.11 5.71
CA ARG A 48 0.93 -4.28 6.59
C ARG A 48 2.34 -4.87 6.66
N GLU A 49 2.98 -5.11 5.51
CA GLU A 49 4.36 -5.59 5.43
C GLU A 49 5.33 -4.64 6.16
N LYS A 50 5.13 -3.32 6.01
CA LYS A 50 5.90 -2.32 6.74
C LYS A 50 5.68 -2.40 8.25
N LYS A 51 4.43 -2.54 8.70
CA LYS A 51 4.10 -2.72 10.12
C LYS A 51 4.70 -4.00 10.71
N GLU A 52 4.54 -5.12 10.01
CA GLU A 52 5.10 -6.42 10.43
C GLU A 52 6.63 -6.34 10.56
N LYS A 53 7.30 -5.62 9.64
CA LYS A 53 8.74 -5.39 9.70
C LYS A 53 9.16 -4.45 10.85
N GLU A 54 8.47 -3.33 11.05
CA GLU A 54 8.71 -2.42 12.18
C GLU A 54 8.47 -3.10 13.53
N GLU A 55 7.51 -4.02 13.61
CA GLU A 55 7.21 -4.80 14.82
C GLU A 55 8.31 -5.82 15.11
N TYR A 56 8.81 -6.53 14.11
CA TYR A 56 9.96 -7.43 14.24
C TYR A 56 11.23 -6.67 14.67
N GLU A 57 11.52 -5.52 14.05
CA GLU A 57 12.66 -4.67 14.43
C GLU A 57 12.49 -4.10 15.85
N ARG A 58 11.27 -3.71 16.26
CA ARG A 58 10.97 -3.28 17.63
C ARG A 58 11.07 -4.42 18.64
N ALA A 59 10.72 -5.64 18.25
CA ALA A 59 10.88 -6.85 19.06
C ALA A 59 12.32 -7.40 19.06
N GLY A 60 13.19 -6.88 18.19
CA GLY A 60 14.57 -7.32 17.99
C GLY A 60 15.56 -6.98 19.10
N ASP A 61 15.16 -6.31 20.19
CA ASP A 61 16.01 -6.13 21.39
C ASP A 61 16.00 -7.35 22.33
N LEU A 62 15.32 -8.45 21.94
CA LEU A 62 15.23 -9.71 22.68
C LEU A 62 15.74 -10.92 21.87
N SER A 63 16.79 -10.73 21.06
CA SER A 63 17.40 -11.82 20.27
C SER A 63 18.90 -12.01 20.48
N GLU A 64 19.66 -11.03 20.97
CA GLU A 64 21.08 -11.25 21.30
C GLU A 64 21.29 -11.66 22.76
N LEU A 65 20.57 -11.08 23.73
CA LEU A 65 20.76 -11.42 25.15
C LEU A 65 20.19 -12.79 25.54
N ASP A 66 19.21 -13.32 24.80
CA ASP A 66 18.57 -14.62 25.07
C ASP A 66 19.38 -15.81 24.52
N TYR A 67 20.38 -15.55 23.66
CA TYR A 67 21.35 -16.54 23.20
C TYR A 67 22.52 -16.66 24.19
N ASP A 68 23.01 -15.54 24.71
CA ASP A 68 24.12 -15.52 25.67
C ASP A 68 23.73 -15.94 27.09
N LEU A 69 22.46 -15.76 27.49
CA LEU A 69 21.93 -16.33 28.74
C LEU A 69 21.82 -17.86 28.66
N ARG A 70 21.24 -18.40 27.58
CA ARG A 70 21.17 -19.85 27.35
C ARG A 70 22.53 -20.52 27.20
N LYS A 71 23.55 -19.77 26.78
CA LYS A 71 24.91 -20.29 26.66
C LYS A 71 25.62 -20.39 28.02
N ARG A 72 25.45 -19.41 28.90
CA ARG A 72 26.04 -19.44 30.26
C ARG A 72 25.44 -20.52 31.16
N GLU A 73 24.13 -20.76 31.07
CA GLU A 73 23.47 -21.82 31.83
C GLU A 73 23.90 -23.24 31.42
N LYS A 74 24.50 -23.38 30.23
CA LYS A 74 24.94 -24.67 29.68
C LYS A 74 26.42 -25.00 29.94
N ASP A 75 27.20 -24.02 30.39
CA ASP A 75 28.62 -24.18 30.71
C ASP A 75 28.87 -24.36 32.23
N GLU A 76 27.82 -24.28 33.06
CA GLU A 76 27.87 -24.51 34.53
C GLU A 76 27.33 -25.89 34.98
N GLU A 77 26.95 -26.78 34.05
CA GLU A 77 26.56 -28.19 34.31
C GLU A 77 27.65 -29.17 33.85
#